data_AF-A0A1V5P8C3-F1
#
_entry.id   AF-A0A1V5P8C3-F1
#
_cell.length_a   1.000
_cell.length_b   1.000
_cell.length_c   1.000
_cell.angle_alpha   90.00
_cell.angle_beta   90.00
_cell.angle_gamma   90.00
#
_symmetry.space_group_name_H-M   'P 1'
#
loop_
_entity.id
_entity.type
_entity.pdbx_description
1 polymer ?
#
loop_
_entity_poly.entity_id
_entity_poly.type
_entity_poly.pdbx_seq_one_letter_code
_entity_poly.pdbx_strand_id
1 'polypeptide(L)'
;MGPLRPWVFDRDGVQRTEADVPWLNYMNTLVALLDETARAKSAAGIPLAAPDGFDVQAPGRPDAPEMAGRERASEPRQDLPRAAWGGAQVGFRVYQDWLAVINAYPTTQGLPVYIISTNTFDREAKIPPAQNYPRGWLTTAAQVMAGEPQIVALCWFMDEFPHGDEWDWFSLTERPGRLVDAAEEFDSLLRAE
;
A
#
# COMPACT_ATOMS: atom_id res chain seq x y z
N MET A 1 3.91 16.71 2.04
CA MET A 1 2.64 15.97 2.05
C MET A 1 2.75 14.92 3.15
N GLY A 2 1.71 14.70 3.96
CA GLY A 2 1.72 13.61 4.95
C GLY A 2 1.41 12.25 4.28
N PRO A 3 1.64 11.12 4.97
CA PRO A 3 1.42 9.81 4.37
C PRO A 3 -0.06 9.60 4.02
N LEU A 4 -0.32 9.25 2.77
CA LEU A 4 -1.61 8.75 2.31
C LEU A 4 -1.77 7.32 2.81
N ARG A 5 -2.88 7.07 3.51
CA ARG A 5 -3.15 5.80 4.18
C ARG A 5 -4.49 5.27 3.74
N PRO A 6 -4.59 3.97 3.41
CA PRO A 6 -5.88 3.37 3.11
C PRO A 6 -6.73 3.29 4.39
N TRP A 7 -8.05 3.28 4.21
CA TRP A 7 -9.03 3.02 5.27
C TRP A 7 -9.06 4.05 6.41
N VAL A 8 -8.65 5.28 6.10
CA VAL A 8 -8.72 6.42 7.01
C VAL A 8 -9.97 7.23 6.71
N PHE A 9 -10.85 7.39 7.71
CA PHE A 9 -12.17 8.03 7.54
C PHE A 9 -12.25 9.48 8.05
N ASP A 10 -11.18 9.99 8.67
CA ASP A 10 -11.10 11.37 9.18
C ASP A 10 -10.63 12.39 8.12
N ARG A 11 -10.30 11.91 6.91
CA ARG A 11 -9.89 12.72 5.76
C ARG A 11 -10.72 12.33 4.55
N ASP A 12 -11.38 13.31 3.96
CA ASP A 12 -12.17 13.18 2.73
C ASP A 12 -11.67 14.20 1.69
N GLY A 13 -12.15 14.09 0.46
CA GLY A 13 -11.83 15.01 -0.63
C GLY A 13 -13.06 15.50 -1.37
N VAL A 14 -12.90 16.63 -2.07
CA VAL A 14 -13.97 17.18 -2.92
C VAL A 14 -14.15 16.36 -4.20
N GLN A 15 -13.07 15.78 -4.73
CA GLN A 15 -13.11 14.94 -5.93
C GLN A 15 -13.44 13.51 -5.56
N ARG A 16 -14.66 13.09 -5.90
CA ARG A 16 -15.18 11.77 -5.58
C ARG A 16 -14.65 10.69 -6.52
N THR A 17 -14.36 9.53 -5.95
CA THR A 17 -14.10 8.28 -6.66
C THR A 17 -15.39 7.47 -6.77
N GLU A 18 -15.43 6.43 -7.62
CA GLU A 18 -16.62 5.57 -7.76
C GLU A 18 -16.99 4.87 -6.45
N ALA A 19 -15.98 4.41 -5.70
CA ALA A 19 -16.18 3.77 -4.39
C ALA A 19 -16.68 4.75 -3.30
N ASP A 20 -16.50 6.07 -3.52
CA ASP A 20 -16.88 7.17 -2.62
C ASP A 20 -16.53 6.93 -1.14
N VAL A 21 -15.27 6.56 -0.88
CA VAL A 21 -14.74 6.45 0.48
C VAL A 21 -13.74 7.56 0.79
N PRO A 22 -13.69 8.06 2.05
CA PRO A 22 -12.96 9.28 2.37
C PRO A 22 -11.49 9.27 1.96
N TRP A 23 -10.77 8.19 2.26
CA TRP A 23 -9.34 8.08 1.93
C TRP A 23 -9.06 8.07 0.43
N LEU A 24 -9.94 7.47 -0.40
CA LEU A 24 -9.81 7.51 -1.87
C LEU A 24 -10.13 8.89 -2.42
N ASN A 25 -11.18 9.52 -1.91
CA ASN A 25 -11.57 10.87 -2.34
C ASN A 25 -10.49 11.89 -1.96
N TYR A 26 -9.88 11.74 -0.78
CA TYR A 26 -8.75 12.57 -0.35
C TYR A 26 -7.56 12.41 -1.30
N MET A 27 -7.18 11.17 -1.63
CA MET A 27 -6.13 10.89 -2.61
C MET A 27 -6.47 11.47 -3.99
N ASN A 28 -7.70 11.27 -4.46
CA ASN A 28 -8.17 11.76 -5.75
C ASN A 28 -8.12 13.28 -5.84
N THR A 29 -8.54 13.96 -4.78
CA THR A 29 -8.42 15.42 -4.66
C THR A 29 -6.96 15.87 -4.68
N LEU A 30 -6.09 15.14 -3.99
CA LEU A 30 -4.66 15.43 -3.96
C LEU A 30 -4.03 15.34 -5.36
N VAL A 31 -4.27 14.23 -6.06
CA VAL A 31 -3.71 13.98 -7.40
C VAL A 31 -4.29 14.96 -8.42
N ALA A 32 -5.59 15.28 -8.33
CA ALA A 32 -6.20 16.32 -9.15
C ALA A 32 -5.50 17.67 -9.02
N LEU A 33 -5.21 18.09 -7.78
CA LEU A 33 -4.53 19.36 -7.51
C LEU A 33 -3.07 19.34 -7.96
N LEU A 34 -2.39 18.21 -7.84
CA LEU A 34 -1.05 18.02 -8.39
C LEU A 34 -1.06 18.17 -9.92
N ASP A 35 -2.03 17.54 -10.59
CA ASP A 35 -2.17 17.63 -12.05
C ASP A 35 -2.47 19.04 -12.53
N GLU A 36 -3.45 19.70 -11.91
CA GLU A 36 -3.79 21.08 -12.21
C GLU A 36 -2.58 22.00 -12.05
N THR A 37 -1.85 21.85 -10.94
CA THR A 37 -0.66 22.67 -10.65
C THR A 37 0.47 22.38 -11.63
N ALA A 38 0.73 21.12 -11.95
CA ALA A 38 1.79 20.72 -12.87
C ALA A 38 1.52 21.27 -14.28
N ARG A 39 0.27 21.17 -14.75
CA ARG A 39 -0.17 21.75 -16.02
C ARG A 39 -0.05 23.27 -16.04
N ALA A 40 -0.51 23.95 -14.99
CA ALA A 40 -0.43 25.41 -14.90
C ALA A 40 1.03 25.90 -14.93
N LYS A 41 1.91 25.24 -14.18
CA LYS A 41 3.35 25.53 -14.18
C LYS A 41 3.99 25.25 -15.53
N SER A 42 3.65 24.13 -16.17
CA SER A 42 4.13 23.83 -17.53
C SER A 42 3.70 24.88 -18.55
N ALA A 43 2.44 25.36 -18.47
CA ALA A 43 1.94 26.42 -19.33
C ALA A 43 2.67 27.76 -19.11
N ALA A 44 3.16 28.00 -17.90
CA ALA A 44 4.01 29.15 -17.56
C ALA A 44 5.50 28.95 -17.91
N GLY A 45 5.86 27.84 -18.57
CA GLY A 45 7.24 27.55 -18.96
C GLY A 45 8.13 27.06 -17.82
N ILE A 46 7.56 26.63 -16.69
CA ILE A 46 8.30 26.04 -15.57
C ILE A 46 8.43 24.53 -15.83
N PRO A 47 9.64 24.01 -16.11
CA PRO A 47 9.84 22.59 -16.35
C PRO A 47 9.81 21.78 -15.04
N LEU A 48 9.62 20.46 -15.15
CA LEU A 48 9.73 19.50 -14.03
C LEU A 48 8.81 19.84 -12.83
N ALA A 49 7.59 20.26 -13.13
CA ALA A 49 6.62 20.69 -12.12
C ALA A 49 5.74 19.54 -11.58
N ALA A 50 5.70 18.41 -12.27
CA ALA A 50 4.97 17.21 -11.88
C ALA A 50 5.77 16.39 -10.83
N PRO A 51 5.09 15.57 -10.01
CA PRO A 51 5.79 14.58 -9.19
C PRO A 51 6.57 13.59 -10.06
N ASP A 52 7.59 12.97 -9.49
CA ASP A 52 8.40 11.92 -10.11
C ASP A 52 7.96 10.51 -9.72
N GLY A 53 7.05 10.38 -8.76
CA GLY A 53 6.47 9.13 -8.29
C GLY A 53 5.58 9.30 -7.07
N PHE A 54 5.08 8.18 -6.54
CA PHE A 54 4.24 8.16 -5.34
C PHE A 54 4.71 7.10 -4.35
N ASP A 55 4.80 7.48 -3.08
CA ASP A 55 4.89 6.56 -1.96
C ASP A 55 3.49 6.22 -1.44
N VAL A 56 3.14 4.93 -1.45
CA VAL A 56 1.79 4.47 -1.04
C VAL A 56 1.88 3.37 0.00
N GLN A 57 0.82 3.24 0.81
CA GLN A 57 0.67 2.13 1.73
C GLN A 57 -0.29 1.08 1.15
N ALA A 58 0.14 -0.17 1.12
CA ALA A 58 -0.67 -1.31 0.74
C ALA A 58 -0.39 -2.49 1.68
N PRO A 59 -0.77 -2.40 2.98
CA PRO A 59 -0.65 -3.53 3.89
C PRO A 59 -1.67 -4.61 3.55
N GLY A 60 -1.33 -5.87 3.80
CA GLY A 60 -2.26 -7.00 3.70
C GLY A 60 -3.22 -7.06 4.89
N ARG A 61 -4.39 -7.67 4.66
CA ARG A 61 -5.31 -8.07 5.73
C ARG A 61 -5.62 -9.57 5.64
N PRO A 62 -4.68 -10.45 6.00
CA PRO A 62 -4.86 -11.90 5.91
C PRO A 62 -6.00 -12.44 6.78
N ASP A 63 -6.41 -11.68 7.80
CA ASP A 63 -7.51 -12.02 8.72
C ASP A 63 -8.80 -11.25 8.44
N ALA A 64 -8.88 -10.53 7.30
CA ALA A 64 -10.11 -9.85 6.91
C ALA A 64 -11.28 -10.85 6.79
N PRO A 65 -12.52 -10.47 7.16
CA PRO A 65 -13.69 -11.32 6.96
C PRO A 65 -13.83 -11.85 5.52
N GLU A 66 -13.41 -11.05 4.54
CA GLU A 66 -13.40 -11.38 3.11
C GLU A 66 -12.46 -12.55 2.76
N MET A 67 -11.52 -12.89 3.63
CA MET A 67 -10.62 -14.05 3.51
C MET A 67 -11.20 -15.34 4.10
N ALA A 68 -12.43 -15.34 4.63
CA ALA A 68 -13.04 -16.54 5.20
C ALA A 68 -13.05 -17.71 4.20
N GLY A 69 -12.49 -18.86 4.63
CA GLY A 69 -12.38 -20.07 3.80
C GLY A 69 -11.27 -20.04 2.76
N ARG A 70 -10.43 -18.98 2.72
CA ARG A 70 -9.27 -18.86 1.84
C ARG A 70 -7.97 -19.07 2.62
N GLU A 71 -6.91 -19.42 1.90
CA GLU A 71 -5.57 -19.48 2.47
C GLU A 71 -5.05 -18.07 2.76
N ARG A 72 -4.71 -17.79 4.02
CA ARG A 72 -4.24 -16.48 4.49
C ARG A 72 -3.04 -15.94 3.69
N ALA A 73 -2.09 -16.81 3.33
CA ALA A 73 -0.91 -16.47 2.53
C ALA A 73 -1.26 -16.04 1.09
N SER A 74 -2.42 -16.46 0.58
CA SER A 74 -2.87 -16.11 -0.77
C SER A 74 -3.46 -14.71 -0.88
N GLU A 75 -3.68 -14.01 0.24
CA GLU A 75 -4.34 -12.69 0.31
C GLU A 75 -3.83 -11.66 -0.72
N PRO A 76 -2.52 -11.55 -1.04
CA PRO A 76 -2.07 -10.58 -2.04
C PRO A 76 -2.64 -10.80 -3.45
N ARG A 77 -3.06 -12.04 -3.75
CA ARG A 77 -3.70 -12.41 -5.03
C ARG A 77 -5.22 -12.25 -5.01
N GLN A 78 -5.81 -11.92 -3.88
CA GLN A 78 -7.26 -11.89 -3.74
C GLN A 78 -7.77 -10.46 -3.87
N ASP A 79 -8.78 -10.27 -4.72
CA ASP A 79 -9.64 -9.10 -4.61
C ASP A 79 -10.50 -9.27 -3.37
N LEU A 80 -10.43 -8.27 -2.49
CA LEU A 80 -11.22 -8.18 -1.26
C LEU A 80 -12.06 -6.88 -1.32
N PRO A 81 -13.04 -6.78 -2.23
CA PRO A 81 -13.91 -5.62 -2.31
C PRO A 81 -14.87 -5.60 -1.12
N ARG A 82 -15.00 -4.45 -0.46
CA ARG A 82 -15.96 -4.29 0.65
C ARG A 82 -17.17 -3.49 0.19
N ALA A 83 -18.34 -4.14 0.23
CA ALA A 83 -19.60 -3.54 -0.20
C ALA A 83 -19.93 -2.24 0.56
N ALA A 84 -19.64 -2.19 1.87
CA ALA A 84 -19.84 -0.98 2.68
C ALA A 84 -18.94 0.20 2.25
N TRP A 85 -17.92 -0.06 1.43
CA TRP A 85 -16.93 0.89 0.93
C TRP A 85 -17.02 1.04 -0.59
N GLY A 86 -18.20 0.83 -1.17
CA GLY A 86 -18.42 0.98 -2.61
C GLY A 86 -17.58 0.03 -3.46
N GLY A 87 -17.10 -1.09 -2.89
CA GLY A 87 -16.26 -2.06 -3.58
C GLY A 87 -14.76 -1.79 -3.50
N ALA A 88 -14.31 -0.75 -2.77
CA ALA A 88 -12.88 -0.53 -2.53
C ALA A 88 -12.22 -1.72 -1.80
N GLN A 89 -10.92 -1.89 -2.05
CA GLN A 89 -10.15 -3.03 -1.54
C GLN A 89 -9.82 -2.89 -0.05
N VAL A 90 -9.97 -3.97 0.70
CA VAL A 90 -9.62 -4.04 2.14
C VAL A 90 -8.28 -4.72 2.42
N GLY A 91 -7.54 -5.12 1.38
CA GLY A 91 -6.30 -5.89 1.51
C GLY A 91 -5.15 -5.28 0.72
N PHE A 92 -4.12 -6.09 0.48
CA PHE A 92 -2.92 -5.73 -0.26
C PHE A 92 -3.25 -5.08 -1.61
N ARG A 93 -4.28 -5.58 -2.32
CA ARG A 93 -4.73 -5.05 -3.61
C ARG A 93 -5.28 -3.63 -3.57
N VAL A 94 -5.33 -2.96 -2.41
CA VAL A 94 -5.56 -1.51 -2.32
C VAL A 94 -4.56 -0.68 -3.14
N TYR A 95 -3.39 -1.23 -3.49
CA TYR A 95 -2.52 -0.60 -4.48
C TYR A 95 -3.22 -0.36 -5.82
N GLN A 96 -4.15 -1.23 -6.24
CA GLN A 96 -4.90 -1.06 -7.48
C GLN A 96 -5.82 0.17 -7.43
N ASP A 97 -6.45 0.43 -6.28
CA ASP A 97 -7.26 1.63 -6.09
C ASP A 97 -6.36 2.90 -6.14
N TRP A 98 -5.14 2.82 -5.59
CA TRP A 98 -4.15 3.89 -5.74
C TRP A 98 -3.73 4.11 -7.18
N LEU A 99 -3.41 3.04 -7.92
CA LEU A 99 -3.04 3.12 -9.33
C LEU A 99 -4.19 3.68 -10.16
N ALA A 100 -5.44 3.32 -9.88
CA ALA A 100 -6.60 3.85 -10.60
C ALA A 100 -6.69 5.38 -10.45
N VAL A 101 -6.46 5.91 -9.25
CA VAL A 101 -6.44 7.37 -9.01
C VAL A 101 -5.23 8.03 -9.68
N ILE A 102 -4.03 7.49 -9.51
CA ILE A 102 -2.79 8.04 -10.09
C ILE A 102 -2.88 8.10 -11.63
N ASN A 103 -3.46 7.06 -12.24
CA ASN A 103 -3.57 6.95 -13.69
C ASN A 103 -4.76 7.71 -14.29
N ALA A 104 -5.63 8.31 -13.48
CA ALA A 104 -6.75 9.11 -13.96
C ALA A 104 -6.35 10.50 -14.49
N TYR A 105 -5.12 10.96 -14.19
CA TYR A 105 -4.67 12.32 -14.51
C TYR A 105 -3.46 12.34 -15.45
N PRO A 106 -3.43 13.22 -16.48
CA PRO A 106 -2.41 13.21 -17.52
C PRO A 106 -0.96 13.36 -17.02
N THR A 107 -0.71 14.18 -16.01
CA THR A 107 0.66 14.43 -15.52
C THR A 107 1.16 13.40 -14.52
N THR A 108 0.29 12.48 -14.07
CA THR A 108 0.63 11.46 -13.07
C THR A 108 0.48 10.03 -13.59
N GLN A 109 -0.22 9.85 -14.71
CA GLN A 109 -0.38 8.55 -15.35
C GLN A 109 0.96 7.92 -15.72
N GLY A 110 1.16 6.67 -15.30
CA GLY A 110 2.38 5.90 -15.57
C GLY A 110 3.56 6.22 -14.66
N LEU A 111 3.42 7.15 -13.69
CA LEU A 111 4.50 7.46 -12.76
C LEU A 111 4.79 6.26 -11.84
N PRO A 112 6.06 6.07 -11.44
CA PRO A 112 6.46 4.97 -10.58
C PRO A 112 5.80 5.07 -9.20
N VAL A 113 5.41 3.91 -8.67
CA VAL A 113 4.79 3.79 -7.35
C VAL A 113 5.63 2.88 -6.46
N TYR A 114 5.87 3.34 -5.24
CA TYR A 114 6.67 2.67 -4.22
C TYR A 114 5.75 2.26 -3.06
N ILE A 115 5.61 0.97 -2.79
CA ILE A 115 4.81 0.50 -1.65
C ILE A 115 5.69 0.53 -0.41
N ILE A 116 5.45 1.49 0.49
CA ILE A 116 6.27 1.72 1.70
C ILE A 116 5.75 1.00 2.95
N SER A 117 4.75 0.14 2.82
CA SER A 117 4.16 -0.59 3.96
C SER A 117 3.74 -2.01 3.55
N THR A 118 4.70 -2.80 3.09
CA THR A 118 4.50 -4.20 2.69
C THR A 118 4.52 -5.11 3.92
N ASN A 119 3.44 -5.13 4.70
CA ASN A 119 3.30 -5.98 5.89
C ASN A 119 1.83 -6.34 6.15
N THR A 120 1.54 -7.07 7.22
CA THR A 120 0.18 -7.52 7.57
C THR A 120 -0.43 -6.76 8.75
N PHE A 121 0.03 -5.54 9.06
CA PHE A 121 -0.43 -4.83 10.25
C PHE A 121 -1.92 -4.47 10.17
N ASP A 122 -2.73 -5.09 11.03
CA ASP A 122 -4.12 -4.71 11.19
C ASP A 122 -4.23 -3.56 12.20
N ARG A 123 -4.40 -2.34 11.69
CA ARG A 123 -4.52 -1.13 12.51
C ARG A 123 -5.81 -1.08 13.32
N GLU A 124 -6.91 -1.62 12.77
CA GLU A 124 -8.23 -1.57 13.38
C GLU A 124 -8.28 -2.51 14.58
N ALA A 125 -7.79 -3.74 14.40
CA ALA A 125 -7.66 -4.72 15.47
C ALA A 125 -6.39 -4.52 16.33
N LYS A 126 -5.47 -3.64 15.92
CA LYS A 126 -4.15 -3.41 16.52
C LYS A 126 -3.31 -4.70 16.60
N ILE A 127 -3.39 -5.54 15.57
CA ILE A 127 -2.67 -6.82 15.49
C ILE A 127 -1.40 -6.62 14.68
N PRO A 128 -0.20 -6.64 15.29
CA PRO A 128 1.05 -6.46 14.59
C PRO A 128 1.40 -7.66 13.69
N PRO A 129 2.26 -7.47 12.67
CA PRO A 129 2.74 -8.53 11.80
C PRO A 129 3.29 -9.76 12.56
N ALA A 130 3.99 -9.56 13.67
CA ALA A 130 4.47 -10.64 14.53
C ALA A 130 3.38 -11.62 15.02
N GLN A 131 2.11 -11.22 15.02
CA GLN A 131 0.99 -12.05 15.47
C GLN A 131 0.18 -12.65 14.32
N ASN A 132 0.08 -11.95 13.18
CA ASN A 132 -0.79 -12.35 12.08
C ASN A 132 -0.11 -12.66 10.74
N TYR A 133 1.21 -12.52 10.62
CA TYR A 133 1.91 -12.80 9.36
C TYR A 133 1.74 -14.27 8.94
N PRO A 134 1.16 -14.58 7.77
CA PRO A 134 1.14 -15.94 7.24
C PRO A 134 2.41 -16.24 6.44
N ARG A 135 3.07 -17.36 6.72
CA ARG A 135 4.16 -17.87 5.87
C ARG A 135 3.67 -18.01 4.41
N GLY A 136 4.49 -17.56 3.48
CA GLY A 136 4.26 -17.44 2.05
C GLY A 136 3.66 -16.09 1.61
N TRP A 137 3.25 -15.22 2.55
CA TRP A 137 2.55 -13.98 2.21
C TRP A 137 3.45 -12.99 1.47
N LEU A 138 4.69 -12.77 1.94
CA LEU A 138 5.60 -11.83 1.30
C LEU A 138 6.03 -12.33 -0.08
N THR A 139 6.31 -13.64 -0.18
CA THR A 139 6.59 -14.29 -1.47
C THR A 139 5.43 -14.08 -2.46
N THR A 140 4.20 -14.23 -1.98
CA THR A 140 3.00 -14.03 -2.80
C THR A 140 2.85 -12.57 -3.21
N ALA A 141 3.08 -11.61 -2.30
CA ALA A 141 3.06 -10.18 -2.60
C ALA A 141 4.11 -9.80 -3.66
N ALA A 142 5.34 -10.31 -3.53
CA ALA A 142 6.41 -10.10 -4.50
C ALA A 142 6.04 -10.60 -5.89
N GLN A 143 5.43 -11.80 -5.99
CA GLN A 143 4.96 -12.35 -7.26
C GLN A 143 3.85 -11.52 -7.90
N VAL A 144 2.91 -10.98 -7.10
CA VAL A 144 1.86 -10.10 -7.61
C VAL A 144 2.47 -8.82 -8.16
N MET A 145 3.46 -8.24 -7.48
CA MET A 145 4.10 -7.00 -7.93
C MET A 145 5.02 -7.20 -9.13
N ALA A 146 5.66 -8.35 -9.27
CA ALA A 146 6.42 -8.67 -10.48
C ALA A 146 5.54 -8.63 -11.75
N GLY A 147 4.22 -8.74 -11.61
CA GLY A 147 3.25 -8.59 -12.69
C GLY A 147 2.74 -7.16 -12.93
N GLU A 148 3.09 -6.18 -12.09
CA GLU A 148 2.61 -4.80 -12.17
C GLU A 148 3.78 -3.83 -12.42
N PRO A 149 4.03 -3.41 -13.67
CA PRO A 149 5.22 -2.64 -14.03
C PRO A 149 5.25 -1.22 -13.45
N GLN A 150 4.12 -0.66 -13.01
CA GLN A 150 4.10 0.66 -12.36
C GLN A 150 4.65 0.63 -10.93
N ILE A 151 4.63 -0.54 -10.29
CA ILE A 151 5.17 -0.73 -8.94
C ILE A 151 6.64 -1.07 -9.05
N VAL A 152 7.50 -0.18 -8.54
CA VAL A 152 8.96 -0.31 -8.70
C VAL A 152 9.66 -0.78 -7.43
N ALA A 153 8.98 -0.76 -6.28
CA ALA A 153 9.53 -1.25 -5.03
C ALA A 153 8.44 -1.74 -4.06
N LEU A 154 8.79 -2.79 -3.33
CA LEU A 154 8.12 -3.23 -2.10
C LEU A 154 9.06 -3.02 -0.92
N CYS A 155 8.73 -2.06 -0.06
CA CYS A 155 9.49 -1.79 1.15
C CYS A 155 8.73 -2.34 2.37
N TRP A 156 9.47 -3.03 3.24
CA TRP A 156 9.00 -3.33 4.58
C TRP A 156 8.93 -2.03 5.40
N PHE A 157 7.83 -1.82 6.15
CA PHE A 157 7.52 -0.53 6.76
C PHE A 157 8.63 0.01 7.68
N MET A 158 9.16 -0.86 8.55
CA MET A 158 10.29 -0.54 9.43
C MET A 158 10.83 -1.83 10.05
N ASP A 159 12.15 -1.94 10.11
CA ASP A 159 12.85 -3.11 10.65
C ASP A 159 13.46 -2.85 12.04
N GLU A 160 14.09 -1.70 12.24
CA GLU A 160 14.75 -1.34 13.51
C GLU A 160 14.51 0.15 13.80
N PHE A 161 14.27 0.48 15.07
CA PHE A 161 14.21 1.86 15.54
C PHE A 161 14.99 2.01 16.86
N PRO A 162 16.21 2.58 16.86
CA PRO A 162 17.11 2.54 18.01
C PRO A 162 16.69 3.43 19.20
N HIS A 163 15.55 4.12 19.10
CA HIS A 163 15.07 5.07 20.10
C HIS A 163 13.86 4.57 20.89
N GLY A 164 13.37 3.35 20.65
CA GLY A 164 12.27 2.74 21.40
C GLY A 164 11.86 1.36 20.89
N ASP A 165 11.06 0.63 21.67
CA ASP A 165 10.58 -0.73 21.42
C ASP A 165 9.24 -0.78 20.66
N GLU A 166 8.71 0.38 20.26
CA GLU A 166 7.40 0.54 19.62
C GLU A 166 7.26 -0.29 18.32
N TRP A 167 8.38 -0.61 17.68
CA TRP A 167 8.46 -1.27 16.38
C TRP A 167 9.01 -2.69 16.42
N ASP A 168 9.31 -3.23 17.61
CA ASP A 168 9.85 -4.59 17.75
C ASP A 168 8.94 -5.61 17.06
N TRP A 169 7.62 -5.45 17.18
CA TRP A 169 6.62 -6.32 16.56
C TRP A 169 6.53 -6.22 15.02
N PHE A 170 7.38 -5.39 14.42
CA PHE A 170 7.58 -5.22 12.98
C PHE A 170 9.00 -5.65 12.56
N SER A 171 9.90 -5.94 13.48
CA SER A 171 11.32 -6.20 13.20
C SER A 171 11.58 -7.57 12.57
N LEU A 172 12.15 -7.59 11.37
CA LEU A 172 12.72 -8.76 10.72
C LEU A 172 14.12 -9.09 11.29
N THR A 173 14.79 -8.12 11.91
CA THR A 173 16.06 -8.32 12.62
C THR A 173 15.84 -9.07 13.95
N GLU A 174 14.91 -8.61 14.80
CA GLU A 174 14.61 -9.25 16.09
C GLU A 174 13.73 -10.51 15.94
N ARG A 175 13.01 -10.64 14.83
CA ARG A 175 12.21 -11.82 14.45
C ARG A 175 11.17 -12.27 15.51
N PRO A 176 10.43 -11.37 16.18
CA PRO A 176 9.47 -11.81 17.18
C PRO A 176 8.29 -12.56 16.56
N GLY A 177 7.87 -13.63 17.23
CA GLY A 177 6.69 -14.40 16.84
C GLY A 177 6.79 -14.88 15.39
N ARG A 178 5.83 -14.47 14.56
CA ARG A 178 5.75 -14.86 13.15
C ARG A 178 6.70 -14.11 12.23
N LEU A 179 7.45 -13.11 12.72
CA LEU A 179 8.44 -12.43 11.89
C LEU A 179 9.69 -13.26 11.60
N VAL A 180 9.87 -14.39 12.28
CA VAL A 180 10.84 -15.40 11.82
C VAL A 180 10.50 -15.89 10.41
N ASP A 181 9.23 -16.16 10.11
CA ASP A 181 8.79 -16.61 8.78
C ASP A 181 9.00 -15.49 7.74
N ALA A 182 8.64 -14.25 8.09
CA ALA A 182 8.80 -13.10 7.22
C ALA A 182 10.27 -12.81 6.90
N ALA A 183 11.16 -12.90 7.90
CA ALA A 183 12.58 -12.68 7.73
C ALA A 183 13.22 -13.78 6.86
N GLU A 184 12.85 -15.04 7.07
CA GLU A 184 13.30 -16.15 6.22
C GLU A 184 12.84 -15.99 4.76
N GLU A 185 11.62 -15.51 4.54
CA GLU A 185 11.12 -15.21 3.19
C GLU A 185 11.86 -14.05 2.54
N PHE A 186 12.10 -12.97 3.29
CA PHE A 186 12.85 -11.82 2.78
C PHE A 186 14.27 -12.23 2.36
N ASP A 187 14.97 -12.98 3.23
CA ASP A 187 16.29 -13.55 2.93
C ASP A 187 16.27 -14.46 1.69
N SER A 188 15.19 -15.24 1.51
CA SER A 188 15.04 -16.13 0.36
C SER A 188 14.80 -15.37 -0.93
N LEU A 189 13.97 -14.31 -0.90
CA LEU A 189 13.68 -13.45 -2.04
C LEU A 189 14.93 -12.71 -2.52
N LEU A 190 15.75 -12.20 -1.60
CA LEU A 190 17.01 -11.53 -1.94
C LEU A 190 18.05 -12.45 -2.58
N ARG A 191 17.99 -13.76 -2.31
CA ARG A 191 18.91 -14.77 -2.88
C ARG A 191 18.41 -15.38 -4.20
N ALA A 192 17.15 -15.13 -4.54
CA ALA A 192 16.50 -15.70 -5.72
C ALA A 192 16.68 -14.84 -6.99
N GLU A 193 17.43 -13.73 -6.88
CA GLU A 193 18.03 -12.99 -8.00
C GLU A 193 19.37 -13.63 -8.44
#